data_AF-A0A7J4G359-F1
#
_entry.id   AF-A0A7J4G359-F1
#
_cell.length_a   1.000
_cell.length_b   1.000
_cell.length_c   1.000
_cell.angle_alpha   90.00
_cell.angle_beta   90.00
_cell.angle_gamma   90.00
#
_symmetry.space_group_name_H-M   'P 1'
#
loop_
_entity.id
_entity.type
_entity.pdbx_description
1 polymer ?
#
loop_
_entity_poly.entity_id
_entity_poly.type
_entity_poly.pdbx_seq_one_letter_code
_entity_poly.pdbx_strand_id
1 'polypeptide(L)'
;MGLEKSQIEEKLPDKSRFMSEWYDTVLYEAGIIDIRYGVKGFIVYMPYGMKIMKNIIKLFEEELEATGHEPVLFPVVIHEE
;
A
#
# COMPACT_ATOMS: atom_id res chain seq x y z
N MET A 1 -14.66 10.58 -18.43
CA MET A 1 -14.65 9.57 -19.50
C MET A 1 -13.57 8.56 -19.15
N GLY A 2 -13.94 7.45 -18.50
CA GLY A 2 -12.97 6.44 -18.05
C GLY A 2 -12.57 5.53 -19.22
N LEU A 3 -11.40 4.91 -19.13
CA LEU A 3 -10.98 3.87 -20.06
C LEU A 3 -11.83 2.59 -19.85
N GLU A 4 -12.16 1.91 -20.93
CA GLU A 4 -12.76 0.56 -20.88
C GLU A 4 -11.75 -0.44 -20.29
N LYS A 5 -12.24 -1.49 -19.62
CA LYS A 5 -11.39 -2.49 -18.95
C LYS A 5 -10.35 -3.10 -19.89
N SER A 6 -10.74 -3.40 -21.13
CA SER A 6 -9.85 -3.95 -22.15
C SER A 6 -8.69 -3.01 -22.51
N GLN A 7 -8.94 -1.69 -22.50
CA GLN A 7 -7.94 -0.67 -22.81
C GLN A 7 -6.93 -0.47 -21.67
N ILE A 8 -7.34 -0.79 -20.44
CA ILE A 8 -6.45 -0.80 -19.27
C ILE A 8 -5.55 -2.04 -19.31
N GLU A 9 -6.13 -3.22 -19.57
CA GLU A 9 -5.38 -4.47 -19.64
C GLU A 9 -4.33 -4.48 -20.76
N GLU A 10 -4.62 -3.85 -21.90
CA GLU A 10 -3.65 -3.70 -23.01
C GLU A 10 -2.43 -2.82 -22.65
N LYS A 11 -2.60 -1.89 -21.71
CA LYS A 11 -1.53 -0.97 -21.27
C LYS A 11 -0.64 -1.52 -20.16
N LEU A 12 -1.02 -2.65 -19.56
CA LEU A 12 -0.29 -3.24 -18.44
C LEU A 12 0.67 -4.33 -18.95
N PRO A 13 1.82 -4.54 -18.27
CA PRO A 13 2.69 -5.67 -18.55
C PRO A 13 1.93 -7.01 -18.45
N ASP A 14 2.34 -8.03 -19.21
CA ASP A 14 1.78 -9.38 -19.04
C ASP A 14 2.06 -9.88 -17.62
N LYS A 15 1.01 -9.96 -16.80
CA LYS A 15 1.11 -10.37 -15.39
C LYS A 15 1.78 -11.72 -15.19
N SER A 16 1.54 -12.67 -16.10
CA SER A 16 2.07 -14.04 -15.97
C SER A 16 3.57 -14.11 -16.29
N ARG A 17 4.05 -13.22 -17.15
CA ARG A 17 5.45 -13.18 -17.59
C ARG A 17 6.30 -12.16 -16.82
N PHE A 18 5.70 -11.04 -16.43
CA PHE A 18 6.37 -9.87 -15.83
C PHE A 18 5.63 -9.42 -14.56
N MET A 19 5.49 -10.33 -13.59
CA MET A 19 4.68 -10.10 -12.38
C MET A 19 5.11 -8.86 -11.59
N SER A 20 6.41 -8.66 -11.37
CA SER A 20 6.92 -7.51 -10.61
C SER A 20 6.62 -6.18 -11.30
N GLU A 21 6.87 -6.10 -12.61
CA GLU A 21 6.61 -4.88 -13.40
C GLU A 21 5.11 -4.59 -13.47
N TRP A 22 4.29 -5.63 -13.66
CA TRP A 22 2.84 -5.51 -13.62
C TRP A 22 2.36 -4.97 -12.26
N TYR A 23 2.88 -5.52 -11.17
CA TYR A 23 2.50 -5.12 -9.82
C TYR A 23 2.85 -3.65 -9.55
N ASP A 24 4.08 -3.24 -9.85
CA ASP A 24 4.52 -1.86 -9.66
C ASP A 24 3.72 -0.88 -10.53
N THR A 25 3.47 -1.25 -11.79
CA THR A 25 2.68 -0.43 -12.73
C THR A 25 1.25 -0.27 -12.24
N VAL A 26 0.60 -1.36 -11.78
CA VAL A 26 -0.77 -1.30 -11.26
C VAL A 26 -0.86 -0.39 -10.04
N LEU A 27 0.07 -0.52 -9.08
CA LEU A 27 0.02 0.30 -7.87
C LEU A 27 0.29 1.78 -8.16
N TYR A 28 1.17 2.08 -9.11
CA TYR A 28 1.47 3.44 -9.53
C TYR A 28 0.31 4.09 -10.30
N GLU A 29 -0.19 3.43 -11.35
CA GLU A 29 -1.30 3.93 -12.19
C GLU A 29 -2.61 4.06 -11.41
N ALA A 30 -2.85 3.18 -10.42
CA ALA A 30 -4.00 3.28 -9.52
C ALA A 30 -3.85 4.38 -8.46
N GLY A 31 -2.70 5.07 -8.39
CA GLY A 31 -2.43 6.09 -7.38
C GLY A 31 -2.47 5.52 -5.96
N ILE A 32 -1.97 4.30 -5.76
CA ILE A 32 -1.88 3.62 -4.46
C ILE A 32 -0.54 3.96 -3.79
N ILE A 33 0.56 3.86 -4.54
CA ILE A 33 1.90 4.17 -4.04
C ILE A 33 2.66 5.10 -4.99
N ASP A 34 3.64 5.81 -4.45
CA ASP A 34 4.68 6.51 -5.22
C ASP A 34 6.06 6.07 -4.74
N ILE A 35 6.82 5.45 -5.65
CA ILE A 35 8.16 4.90 -5.39
C ILE A 35 9.28 5.92 -5.63
N ARG A 36 8.95 7.14 -6.08
CA ARG A 36 9.94 8.18 -6.45
C ARG A 36 10.50 8.96 -5.25
N TYR A 37 10.25 8.49 -4.03
CA TYR A 37 10.68 9.12 -2.78
C TYR A 37 12.21 9.28 -2.66
N GLY A 38 12.98 8.48 -3.40
CA GLY A 38 14.44 8.62 -3.47
C GLY A 38 15.21 7.92 -2.36
N VAL A 39 14.53 7.16 -1.50
CA VAL A 39 15.15 6.28 -0.50
C VAL A 39 14.76 4.84 -0.79
N LYS A 40 15.75 3.99 -1.07
CA LYS A 40 15.51 2.58 -1.40
C LYS A 40 14.78 1.89 -0.23
N GLY A 41 13.67 1.23 -0.55
CA GLY A 41 12.84 0.52 0.43
C GLY A 41 11.75 1.39 1.09
N PHE A 42 11.70 2.68 0.77
CA PHE A 42 10.67 3.59 1.29
C PHE A 42 9.77 4.05 0.14
N ILE A 43 8.46 3.91 0.36
CA ILE A 43 7.42 4.31 -0.58
C ILE A 43 6.49 5.33 0.08
N VAL A 44 5.89 6.19 -0.74
CA VAL A 44 4.81 7.07 -0.30
C VAL A 44 3.49 6.34 -0.53
N TYR A 45 2.68 6.18 0.52
CA TYR A 45 1.29 5.78 0.38
C TYR A 45 0.47 6.98 -0.07
N MET A 46 -0.03 6.94 -1.30
CA MET A 46 -0.89 7.97 -1.87
C MET A 46 -2.28 7.93 -1.20
N PRO A 47 -3.17 8.94 -1.38
CA PRO A 47 -4.44 9.00 -0.68
C PRO A 47 -5.31 7.73 -0.80
N TYR A 48 -5.26 7.02 -1.92
CA TYR A 48 -5.98 5.75 -2.06
C TYR A 48 -5.30 4.61 -1.29
N GLY A 49 -3.98 4.47 -1.39
CA GLY A 49 -3.21 3.51 -0.60
C GLY A 49 -3.34 3.72 0.90
N MET A 50 -3.31 4.97 1.37
CA MET A 50 -3.48 5.27 2.79
C MET A 50 -4.88 4.91 3.29
N LYS A 51 -5.94 5.06 2.47
CA LYS A 51 -7.28 4.58 2.83
C LYS A 51 -7.32 3.07 3.00
N ILE A 52 -6.66 2.32 2.12
CA ILE A 52 -6.53 0.86 2.25
C ILE A 52 -5.81 0.51 3.55
N MET A 53 -4.66 1.14 3.83
CA MET A 53 -3.89 0.90 5.05
C MET A 53 -4.69 1.21 6.31
N LYS A 54 -5.44 2.32 6.35
CA LYS A 54 -6.31 2.66 7.49
C LYS A 54 -7.38 1.61 7.74
N ASN A 55 -7.97 1.05 6.68
CA ASN A 55 -8.97 -0.01 6.83
C ASN A 55 -8.35 -1.31 7.36
N ILE A 56 -7.16 -1.67 6.89
CA ILE A 56 -6.43 -2.85 7.37
C ILE A 56 -6.10 -2.70 8.86
N ILE A 57 -5.53 -1.57 9.26
CA ILE A 57 -5.16 -1.29 10.66
C ILE A 57 -6.40 -1.33 11.54
N LYS A 58 -7.48 -0.66 11.13
CA LYS A 58 -8.75 -0.64 11.87
C LYS A 58 -9.28 -2.05 12.12
N LEU A 59 -9.32 -2.90 11.10
CA LEU A 59 -9.79 -4.29 11.25
C LEU A 59 -8.93 -5.06 12.24
N PHE A 60 -7.60 -4.88 12.19
CA PHE A 60 -6.70 -5.56 13.10
C PHE A 60 -6.86 -5.08 14.55
N GLU A 61 -7.00 -3.77 14.76
CA GLU A 61 -7.25 -3.17 16.08
C GLU A 61 -8.57 -3.68 16.67
N GLU A 62 -9.65 -3.70 15.89
CA GLU A 62 -10.96 -4.21 16.32
C GLU A 62 -10.90 -5.66 16.82
N GLU A 63 -10.18 -6.54 16.11
CA GLU A 63 -10.02 -7.96 16.51
C GLU A 63 -9.15 -8.12 17.77
N LEU A 64 -8.11 -7.30 17.92
CA LEU A 64 -7.25 -7.32 19.10
C LEU A 64 -7.99 -6.82 20.35
N GLU A 65 -8.71 -5.71 20.23
CA GLU A 65 -9.50 -5.14 21.32
C GLU A 65 -10.62 -6.10 21.74
N ALA A 66 -11.26 -6.80 20.79
CA ALA A 66 -12.28 -7.81 21.09
C ALA A 66 -11.75 -8.98 21.95
N THR A 67 -10.44 -9.22 21.94
CA THR A 67 -9.79 -10.26 22.75
C THR A 67 -9.13 -9.73 24.03
N GLY A 68 -9.36 -8.46 24.37
CA GLY A 68 -8.91 -7.83 25.61
C GLY A 68 -7.52 -7.20 25.54
N HIS A 69 -6.96 -7.01 24.34
CA HIS A 69 -5.71 -6.27 24.17
C HIS A 69 -5.98 -4.77 24.11
N GLU A 70 -5.08 -3.96 24.67
CA GLU A 70 -5.16 -2.50 24.63
C GLU A 70 -4.04 -1.90 23.77
N PRO A 71 -4.33 -0.88 22.94
CA PRO A 71 -3.31 -0.23 22.13
C PRO A 71 -2.37 0.63 22.97
N VAL A 72 -1.10 0.67 22.58
CA VAL A 72 -0.07 1.52 23.21
C VAL A 72 0.81 2.16 22.13
N LEU A 73 1.09 3.44 22.29
CA LEU A 73 1.99 4.18 21.40
C LEU A 73 3.32 4.46 22.12
N PHE A 74 4.38 3.83 21.63
CA PHE A 74 5.75 4.12 22.05
C PHE A 74 6.38 5.20 21.16
N PRO A 75 7.47 5.86 21.62
CA PRO A 75 8.29 6.68 20.75
C PRO A 75 8.83 5.91 19.54
N VAL A 76 8.99 6.59 18.40
CA VAL A 76 9.58 6.00 17.17
C VAL A 76 11.08 5.74 17.32
N VAL A 77 11.76 6.53 18.16
CA VAL A 77 13.19 6.44 18.39
C VAL A 77 13.49 5.60 19.64
N ILE A 78 14.54 4.81 19.55
CA ILE A 78 15.13 4.08 20.68
C ILE A 78 16.56 4.59 20.82
N HIS A 79 17.01 4.81 22.05
CA HIS A 79 18.39 5.22 22.32
C HIS A 79 19.32 3.99 22.26
N GLU A 80 20.50 4.13 21.67
CA GLU A 80 21.55 3.12 21.74
C GLU A 80 22.29 3.26 23.08
N GLU A 81 22.49 2.19 23.84
CA GLU A 81 23.16 2.23 25.16
C GLU A 81 24.46 3.05 25.19
#